data_AF-A0A0Q9K062-F1
#
_entry.id   AF-A0A0Q9K062-F1
#
_cell.length_a   1.000
_cell.length_b   1.000
_cell.length_c   1.000
_cell.angle_alpha   90.00
_cell.angle_beta   90.00
_cell.angle_gamma   90.00
#
_symmetry.space_group_name_H-M   'P 1'
#
loop_
_entity.id
_entity.type
_entity.pdbx_description
1 polymer ?
#
loop_
_entity_poly.entity_id
_entity_poly.type
_entity_poly.pdbx_seq_one_letter_code
_entity_poly.pdbx_strand_id
1 'polypeptide(L)' 'MLEDAEVIKARPEFPAIVASIGKAKTEPNLPEWPRIHEFVSDAISKALALEKTPEEALQEADKKTKVLLTERGYYKK' A
#
# COMPACT_ATOMS: atom_id res chain seq x y z
N MET A 1 -9.46 -23.89 -4.70
CA MET A 1 -9.00 -23.23 -3.45
C MET A 1 -7.92 -24.13 -2.83
N LEU A 2 -7.27 -23.75 -1.72
CA LEU A 2 -6.43 -24.74 -1.01
C LEU A 2 -7.37 -25.74 -0.32
N GLU A 3 -7.32 -27.00 -0.74
CA GLU A 3 -8.29 -28.04 -0.37
C GLU A 3 -7.65 -29.29 0.26
N ASP A 4 -6.31 -29.36 0.29
CA ASP A 4 -5.58 -30.49 0.88
C ASP A 4 -5.68 -30.45 2.42
N ALA A 5 -6.30 -31.47 3.00
CA ALA A 5 -6.58 -31.57 4.42
C ALA A 5 -5.31 -31.71 5.29
N GLU A 6 -4.28 -32.40 4.80
CA GLU A 6 -3.01 -32.55 5.53
C GLU A 6 -2.25 -31.23 5.55
N VAL A 7 -2.27 -30.49 4.45
CA VAL A 7 -1.69 -29.14 4.37
C VAL A 7 -2.42 -28.16 5.28
N ILE A 8 -3.77 -28.17 5.29
CA ILE A 8 -4.57 -27.28 6.15
C ILE A 8 -4.35 -27.60 7.63
N LYS A 9 -4.26 -28.87 8.00
CA LYS A 9 -3.95 -29.29 9.37
C LYS A 9 -2.56 -28.83 9.82
N ALA A 10 -1.57 -28.92 8.93
CA ALA A 10 -0.21 -28.47 9.23
C ALA A 10 -0.08 -26.94 9.24
N ARG A 11 -0.87 -26.24 8.42
CA ARG A 11 -0.83 -24.79 8.19
C ARG A 11 -2.24 -24.19 8.20
N PRO A 12 -2.87 -24.10 9.38
CA PRO A 12 -4.26 -23.64 9.51
C PRO A 12 -4.46 -22.19 9.07
N GLU A 13 -3.40 -21.39 8.95
CA GLU A 13 -3.44 -20.01 8.46
C GLU A 13 -3.55 -19.90 6.92
N PHE A 14 -3.23 -20.95 6.18
CA PHE A 14 -3.17 -20.90 4.71
C PHE A 14 -4.49 -20.53 4.03
N PRO A 15 -5.67 -21.03 4.45
CA PRO A 15 -6.92 -20.58 3.88
C PRO A 15 -7.12 -19.05 3.96
N ALA A 16 -6.72 -18.43 5.08
CA ALA A 16 -6.81 -16.97 5.25
C ALA A 16 -5.80 -16.23 4.36
N ILE A 17 -4.57 -16.74 4.23
CA ILE A 17 -3.55 -16.18 3.33
C ILE A 17 -4.02 -16.23 1.87
N VAL A 18 -4.55 -17.37 1.42
CA VAL A 18 -5.08 -17.53 0.05
C VAL A 18 -6.24 -16.57 -0.20
N ALA A 19 -7.16 -16.42 0.77
CA ALA A 19 -8.25 -15.47 0.68
C ALA A 19 -7.77 -14.01 0.60
N SER A 20 -6.68 -13.67 1.31
CA SER A 20 -6.05 -12.35 1.28
C SER A 20 -5.38 -12.07 -0.07
N ILE A 21 -4.59 -13.01 -0.59
CA ILE A 21 -3.91 -12.89 -1.89
C ILE A 21 -4.92 -12.70 -3.03
N GLY A 22 -6.08 -13.37 -2.96
CA GLY A 22 -7.15 -13.20 -3.96
C GLY A 22 -7.72 -11.78 -4.06
N LYS A 23 -7.50 -10.94 -3.05
CA LYS A 23 -7.93 -9.52 -3.01
C LYS A 23 -6.77 -8.54 -3.10
N ALA A 24 -5.55 -9.00 -2.81
CA ALA A 24 -4.35 -8.18 -2.83
C ALA A 24 -4.08 -7.61 -4.24
N LYS A 25 -3.41 -6.45 -4.26
CA LYS A 25 -2.88 -5.86 -5.49
C LYS A 25 -1.37 -5.88 -5.40
N THR A 26 -0.72 -6.24 -6.51
CA THR A 26 0.73 -6.11 -6.62
C THR A 26 1.09 -4.63 -6.64
N GLU A 27 2.22 -4.31 -6.02
CA GLU A 27 2.80 -2.98 -6.11
C GLU A 27 3.14 -2.64 -7.58
N PRO A 28 2.96 -1.38 -8.01
CA PRO A 28 3.43 -0.92 -9.31
C PRO A 28 4.94 -1.11 -9.47
N ASN A 29 5.34 -1.59 -10.65
CA ASN A 29 6.74 -1.61 -11.05
C ASN A 29 7.18 -0.20 -11.49
N LEU A 30 7.33 0.69 -10.52
CA LEU A 30 7.65 2.09 -10.71
C LEU A 30 8.92 2.43 -9.92
N PRO A 31 9.97 3.02 -10.52
CA PRO A 31 11.20 3.40 -9.80
C PRO A 31 10.94 4.30 -8.58
N GLU A 32 9.90 5.14 -8.65
CA GLU A 32 9.47 6.06 -7.61
C GLU A 32 8.63 5.41 -6.50
N TRP A 33 8.19 4.16 -6.67
CA TRP A 33 7.29 3.48 -5.72
C TRP A 33 7.79 3.51 -4.26
N PRO A 34 9.10 3.26 -3.97
CA PRO A 34 9.61 3.36 -2.60
C PRO A 34 9.37 4.74 -1.99
N ARG A 35 9.53 5.80 -2.78
CA ARG A 35 9.33 7.18 -2.31
C ARG A 35 7.85 7.50 -2.07
N ILE A 36 6.96 6.94 -2.89
CA ILE A 36 5.51 7.05 -2.68
C ILE A 36 5.11 6.32 -1.38
N HIS A 37 5.67 5.14 -1.14
CA HIS A 37 5.45 4.37 0.09
C HIS A 37 5.90 5.14 1.34
N GLU A 38 7.03 5.86 1.26
CA GLU A 38 7.49 6.74 2.34
C GLU A 38 6.48 7.87 2.63
N PHE A 39 5.92 8.52 1.61
CA PHE A 39 4.93 9.59 1.80
C PHE A 39 3.66 9.09 2.50
N VAL A 40 3.17 7.89 2.12
CA VAL A 40 1.99 7.29 2.74
C VAL A 40 2.31 6.85 4.18
N SER A 41 3.49 6.27 4.41
CA SER A 41 3.92 5.85 5.75
C SER A 41 4.02 7.04 6.72
N ASP A 42 4.62 8.16 6.28
CA ASP A 42 4.68 9.41 7.04
C ASP A 42 3.27 9.95 7.38
N ALA A 43 2.36 9.92 6.41
CA ALA A 43 0.98 10.35 6.63
C ALA A 43 0.26 9.50 7.69
N ILE A 44 0.41 8.17 7.64
CA ILE A 44 -0.15 7.26 8.63
C ILE A 44 0.43 7.55 10.02
N SER A 45 1.76 7.72 10.14
CA SER A 45 2.41 8.05 11.41
C SER A 45 1.88 9.35 12.02
N LYS A 46 1.72 10.41 11.22
CA LYS A 46 1.17 11.69 11.68
C LYS A 46 -0.28 11.61 12.13
N ALA A 47 -1.09 10.83 11.42
CA ALA A 47 -2.48 10.59 11.79
C ALA A 47 -2.59 9.81 13.11
N LEU A 48 -1.76 8.78 13.30
CA LEU A 48 -1.70 8.00 14.54
C LEU A 48 -1.17 8.82 15.73
N ALA A 49 -0.25 9.75 15.48
CA ALA A 49 0.28 10.66 16.49
C ALA A 49 -0.68 11.82 16.83
N LEU A 50 -1.84 11.90 16.18
CA LEU A 50 -2.82 12.99 16.31
C LEU A 50 -2.27 14.38 15.95
N GLU A 51 -1.18 14.45 15.18
CA GLU A 51 -0.61 15.71 14.68
C GLU A 51 -1.45 16.31 13.55
N LYS A 52 -2.14 15.44 12.80
CA LYS A 52 -3.05 15.77 11.70
C LYS A 52 -4.24 14.82 11.72
N THR A 53 -5.37 15.24 11.17
CA THR A 53 -6.43 14.29 10.84
C THR A 53 -5.97 13.32 9.74
N PRO A 54 -6.55 12.10 9.65
CA PRO A 54 -6.24 11.17 8.57
C PRO A 54 -6.42 11.77 7.18
N GLU A 55 -7.45 12.59 6.99
CA GLU A 55 -7.71 13.23 5.71
C GLU A 55 -6.64 14.26 5.34
N GLU A 56 -6.27 15.16 6.25
CA GLU A 56 -5.21 16.15 6.01
C GLU A 56 -3.86 15.48 5.72
N ALA A 57 -3.52 14.42 6.46
CA ALA A 57 -2.27 13.70 6.27
C ALA A 57 -2.21 13.01 4.90
N LEU A 58 -3.30 12.34 4.49
CA LEU A 58 -3.37 11.67 3.19
C LEU A 58 -3.45 12.65 2.02
N GLN A 59 -4.13 13.79 2.17
CA GLN A 59 -4.13 14.86 1.17
C GLN A 59 -2.72 15.43 0.94
N GLU A 60 -1.91 15.55 2.00
CA GLU A 60 -0.52 15.98 1.88
C GLU A 60 0.33 14.94 1.13
N ALA A 61 0.16 13.65 1.44
CA ALA A 61 0.85 12.56 0.73
C ALA A 61 0.44 12.49 -0.75
N ASP A 62 -0.83 12.67 -1.08
CA ASP A 62 -1.34 12.75 -2.46
C ASP A 62 -0.68 13.91 -3.21
N LYS A 63 -0.63 15.11 -2.61
CA LYS A 63 0.04 16.27 -3.22
C LYS A 63 1.52 15.99 -3.50
N LYS A 64 2.26 15.42 -2.54
CA LYS A 64 3.68 15.06 -2.70
C LYS A 64 3.87 14.04 -3.82
N THR A 65 3.01 13.02 -3.87
CA THR A 65 3.03 11.97 -4.90
C THR A 65 2.78 12.57 -6.29
N LYS A 66 1.77 13.43 -6.45
CA LYS A 66 1.48 14.10 -7.72
C LYS A 66 2.63 14.97 -8.21
N VAL A 67 3.28 15.71 -7.31
CA VAL A 67 4.46 16.52 -7.65
C VAL A 67 5.59 15.63 -8.15
N LEU A 68 5.95 14.57 -7.41
CA LEU A 68 6.98 13.62 -7.81
C LEU A 68 6.72 13.02 -9.19
N LEU A 69 5.50 12.53 -9.42
CA LEU A 69 5.13 11.93 -10.69
C LEU A 69 5.11 12.94 -11.84
N THR A 70 4.72 14.19 -11.58
CA THR A 70 4.77 15.28 -12.58
C THR A 70 6.22 15.60 -12.98
N GLU A 71 7.12 15.73 -12.00
CA GLU A 71 8.54 16.01 -12.22
C GLU A 71 9.22 14.90 -13.04
N ARG A 72 8.78 13.65 -12.85
CA ARG A 72 9.24 12.47 -13.58
C ARG A 72 8.58 12.29 -14.95
N GLY A 73 7.63 13.17 -15.30
CA GLY A 73 7.02 13.23 -16.63
C GLY A 73 5.80 12.35 -16.83
N TYR A 74 5.27 11.69 -15.79
CA TYR A 74 4.10 10.79 -15.89
C TYR A 74 2.80 11.50 -16.26
N TYR A 75 2.75 12.84 -16.16
CA TYR A 75 1.58 13.65 -16.50
C TYR A 75 1.80 14.62 -17.67
N LYS A 76 2.96 14.55 -18.35
CA LYS A 76 3.14 15.33 -19.58
C LYS A 76 2.37 14.63 -20.72
N LYS A 77 1.45 15.35 -21.35
CA LYS A 77 0.80 14.95 -22.61
C LYS A 77 1.68 15.27 -23.79
#